data_AF-A0A2E4ZXP5-F1
#
_entry.id   AF-A0A2E4ZXP5-F1
#
_cell.length_a   1.000
_cell.length_b   1.000
_cell.length_c   1.000
_cell.angle_alpha   90.00
_cell.angle_beta   90.00
_cell.angle_gamma   90.00
#
_symmetry.space_group_name_H-M   'P 1'
#
loop_
_entity.id
_entity.type
_entity.pdbx_description
1 polymer ?
#
loop_
_entity_poly.entity_id
_entity_poly.type
_entity_poly.pdbx_seq_one_letter_code
_entity_poly.pdbx_strand_id
1 'polypeptide(L)'
;MKSHEILKQSMENVGVKAIASDMRLSSSLLYKWCQSHDEPDESGATNPLDRVAKIFEATGDLQIISWICQQADGFFVSNPKSGSDSAESLFAHTQRMVAEFSDLLQAVSQSYEQDGEVCQADARRIRQEWEELKGVGESFVSGCEDGLFTIPKASENEEKLKKI
;
A
#
# COMPACT_ATOMS: atom_id res chain seq x y z
N MET A 1 -7.60 10.00 2.76
CA MET A 1 -8.84 9.91 3.58
C MET A 1 -8.43 9.84 5.05
N LYS A 2 -9.07 10.61 5.93
CA LYS A 2 -8.78 10.62 7.37
C LYS A 2 -9.46 9.42 8.07
N SER A 3 -8.93 8.98 9.21
CA SER A 3 -9.43 7.82 9.97
C SER A 3 -10.92 7.89 10.32
N HIS A 4 -11.40 9.04 10.78
CA HIS A 4 -12.81 9.25 11.11
C HIS A 4 -13.74 9.19 9.89
N GLU A 5 -13.25 9.55 8.69
CA GLU A 5 -14.00 9.44 7.43
C GLU A 5 -14.15 7.98 7.03
N ILE A 6 -13.08 7.18 7.16
CA ILE A 6 -13.13 5.72 6.95
C ILE A 6 -14.17 5.10 7.88
N LEU A 7 -14.11 5.41 9.18
CA LEU A 7 -15.04 4.88 10.16
C LEU A 7 -16.48 5.29 9.88
N LYS A 8 -16.71 6.55 9.51
CA LYS A 8 -18.03 7.04 9.13
C LYS A 8 -18.62 6.23 7.97
N GLN A 9 -17.85 6.07 6.89
CA GLN A 9 -18.28 5.33 5.71
C GLN A 9 -18.56 3.86 6.04
N SER A 10 -17.67 3.20 6.80
CA SER A 10 -17.88 1.81 7.24
C SER A 10 -19.13 1.66 8.10
N MET A 11 -19.40 2.61 9.00
CA MET A 11 -20.57 2.56 9.87
C MET A 11 -21.88 2.84 9.15
N GLU A 12 -21.88 3.68 8.11
CA GLU A 12 -23.05 3.96 7.28
C GLU A 12 -23.51 2.71 6.49
N ASN A 13 -22.58 1.85 6.08
CA ASN A 13 -22.90 0.65 5.29
C ASN A 13 -23.73 -0.39 6.06
N VAL A 14 -23.59 -0.47 7.38
CA VAL A 14 -24.28 -1.48 8.24
C VAL A 14 -25.29 -0.81 9.17
N GLY A 15 -25.02 0.42 9.59
CA GLY A 15 -25.78 1.17 10.58
C GLY A 15 -25.14 1.17 11.97
N VAL A 16 -24.92 2.37 12.51
CA VAL A 16 -24.23 2.61 13.80
C VAL A 16 -24.83 1.82 14.96
N LYS A 17 -26.16 1.64 15.02
CA LYS A 17 -26.83 0.90 16.11
C LYS A 17 -26.51 -0.59 16.11
N ALA A 18 -26.43 -1.20 14.92
CA ALA A 18 -26.10 -2.62 14.78
C ALA A 18 -24.66 -2.88 15.25
N ILE A 19 -23.73 -2.07 14.75
CA ILE A 19 -22.31 -2.16 15.12
C ILE A 19 -22.12 -1.89 16.62
N ALA A 20 -22.81 -0.89 17.19
CA ALA A 20 -22.75 -0.60 18.62
C ALA A 20 -23.17 -1.80 19.48
N SER A 21 -24.24 -2.49 19.08
CA SER A 21 -24.72 -3.70 19.75
C SER A 21 -23.69 -4.82 19.69
N ASP A 22 -23.16 -5.11 18.49
CA ASP A 22 -22.19 -6.19 18.27
C ASP A 22 -20.87 -5.94 19.02
N MET A 23 -20.40 -4.71 19.01
CA MET A 23 -19.18 -4.30 19.73
C MET A 23 -19.40 -4.10 21.23
N ARG A 24 -20.65 -4.15 21.72
CA ARG A 24 -21.04 -3.84 23.10
C ARG A 24 -20.61 -2.44 23.55
N LEU A 25 -20.77 -1.47 22.66
CA LEU A 25 -20.44 -0.06 22.86
C LEU A 25 -21.70 0.81 22.78
N SER A 26 -21.60 2.05 23.28
CA SER A 26 -22.70 3.01 23.09
C SER A 26 -22.67 3.58 21.66
N SER A 27 -23.84 3.78 21.05
CA SER A 27 -23.93 4.45 19.75
C SER A 27 -23.30 5.85 19.79
N SER A 28 -23.41 6.55 20.92
CA SER A 28 -22.78 7.87 21.13
C SER A 28 -21.25 7.82 20.97
N LEU A 29 -20.59 6.77 21.47
CA LEU A 29 -19.14 6.59 21.30
C LEU A 29 -18.78 6.35 19.82
N LEU A 30 -19.55 5.53 19.11
CA LEU A 30 -19.32 5.28 17.69
C LEU A 30 -19.51 6.55 16.86
N TYR A 31 -20.56 7.35 17.13
CA TYR A 31 -20.73 8.64 16.48
C TYR A 31 -19.56 9.59 16.76
N LYS A 32 -19.03 9.56 18.00
CA LYS A 32 -17.85 10.35 18.35
C LYS A 32 -16.62 9.92 17.54
N TRP A 33 -16.42 8.62 17.29
CA TRP A 33 -15.33 8.12 16.45
C TRP A 33 -15.38 8.56 14.98
N CYS A 34 -16.57 8.91 14.48
CA CYS A 34 -16.78 9.37 13.10
C CYS A 34 -16.58 10.88 12.91
N GLN A 35 -16.31 11.63 13.98
CA GLN A 35 -16.13 13.08 13.93
C GLN A 35 -14.65 13.45 13.73
N SER A 36 -14.38 14.56 13.03
CA SER A 36 -13.05 15.13 13.00
C SER A 36 -12.63 15.54 14.41
N HIS A 37 -11.41 15.25 14.81
CA HIS A 37 -10.82 15.75 16.04
C HIS A 37 -9.67 16.66 15.61
N ASP A 38 -9.93 17.97 15.62
CA ASP A 38 -8.94 18.98 15.25
C ASP A 38 -7.98 19.27 16.43
N GLU A 39 -8.31 18.79 17.64
CA GLU A 39 -7.47 18.84 18.83
C GLU A 39 -7.20 17.43 19.36
N PRO A 40 -6.01 17.17 19.96
CA PRO A 40 -5.73 15.90 20.61
C PRO A 40 -6.68 15.71 21.80
N ASP A 41 -7.72 14.90 21.60
CA ASP A 41 -8.70 14.58 22.63
C ASP A 41 -8.00 13.82 23.78
N GLU A 42 -7.82 14.48 24.92
CA GLU A 42 -7.38 13.87 26.18
C GLU A 42 -8.46 12.95 26.77
N SER A 43 -9.72 13.09 26.34
CA SER A 43 -10.75 12.13 26.72
C SER A 43 -10.50 10.83 25.96
N GLY A 44 -10.59 9.69 26.65
CA GLY A 44 -10.32 8.35 26.10
C GLY A 44 -11.22 7.89 24.94
N ALA A 45 -11.80 8.81 24.18
CA ALA A 45 -12.66 8.59 23.03
C ALA A 45 -11.95 8.71 21.66
N THR A 46 -10.61 8.80 21.61
CA THR A 46 -9.87 8.67 20.35
C THR A 46 -10.32 7.41 19.60
N ASN A 47 -10.56 7.55 18.30
CA ASN A 47 -11.06 6.45 17.47
C ASN A 47 -10.03 5.31 17.37
N PRO A 48 -10.47 4.06 17.14
CA PRO A 48 -9.62 2.88 17.22
C PRO A 48 -8.51 2.86 16.15
N LEU A 49 -8.74 3.42 14.96
CA LEU A 49 -7.72 3.47 13.90
C LEU A 49 -6.54 4.36 14.32
N ASP A 50 -6.83 5.53 14.88
CA ASP A 50 -5.80 6.44 15.38
C ASP A 50 -5.03 5.85 16.56
N ARG A 51 -5.70 5.06 17.41
CA ARG A 51 -5.03 4.36 18.52
C ARG A 51 -4.02 3.33 18.02
N VAL A 52 -4.40 2.53 17.03
CA VAL A 52 -3.49 1.57 16.40
C VAL A 52 -2.31 2.30 15.76
N ALA A 53 -2.57 3.38 15.02
CA ALA A 53 -1.52 4.19 14.41
C ALA A 53 -0.54 4.74 15.46
N LYS A 54 -1.02 5.23 16.60
CA LYS A 54 -0.18 5.68 17.71
C LYS A 54 0.65 4.55 18.34
N ILE A 55 0.10 3.34 18.45
CA ILE A 55 0.86 2.18 18.93
C ILE A 55 1.99 1.86 17.94
N PHE A 56 1.71 1.86 16.65
CA PHE A 56 2.72 1.66 15.62
C PHE A 56 3.80 2.75 15.68
N GLU A 57 3.43 4.02 15.77
CA GLU A 57 4.37 5.13 15.89
C GLU A 57 5.29 5.00 17.13
N ALA A 58 4.72 4.59 18.27
CA ALA A 58 5.47 4.44 19.51
C ALA A 58 6.40 3.22 19.53
N THR A 59 6.08 2.16 18.79
CA THR A 59 6.79 0.87 18.85
C THR A 59 7.69 0.62 17.64
N GLY A 60 7.34 1.17 16.47
CA GLY A 60 7.93 0.82 15.18
C GLY A 60 7.67 -0.63 14.76
N ASP A 61 6.81 -1.38 15.46
CA ASP A 61 6.59 -2.80 15.21
C ASP A 61 5.56 -3.01 14.10
N LEU A 62 6.02 -3.43 12.92
CA LEU A 62 5.16 -3.72 11.76
C LEU A 62 4.19 -4.89 12.00
N GLN A 63 4.41 -5.74 13.00
CA GLN A 63 3.53 -6.87 13.28
C GLN A 63 2.08 -6.42 13.55
N ILE A 64 1.88 -5.23 14.15
CA ILE A 64 0.52 -4.74 14.41
C ILE A 64 -0.24 -4.45 13.10
N ILE A 65 0.43 -3.91 12.09
CA ILE A 65 -0.17 -3.61 10.78
C ILE A 65 -0.40 -4.91 10.02
N SER A 66 0.61 -5.78 9.99
CA SER A 66 0.52 -7.09 9.35
C SER A 66 -0.64 -7.94 9.91
N TRP A 67 -0.83 -7.93 11.23
CA TRP A 67 -1.92 -8.66 11.87
C TRP A 67 -3.31 -8.14 11.46
N ILE A 68 -3.47 -6.82 11.31
CA ILE A 68 -4.73 -6.21 10.85
C ILE A 68 -5.02 -6.61 9.41
N CYS A 69 -4.04 -6.56 8.52
CA CYS A 69 -4.21 -6.98 7.12
C CYS A 69 -4.64 -8.46 7.04
N GLN A 70 -4.07 -9.33 7.88
CA GLN A 70 -4.43 -10.76 7.94
C GLN A 70 -5.90 -10.99 8.34
N GLN A 71 -6.55 -10.07 9.07
CA GLN A 71 -7.98 -10.19 9.39
C GLN A 71 -8.87 -10.13 8.13
N ALA A 72 -8.34 -9.62 7.02
CA ALA A 72 -9.01 -9.52 5.73
C ALA A 72 -8.39 -10.45 4.66
N ASP A 73 -7.66 -11.49 5.07
CA ASP A 73 -6.87 -12.36 4.18
C ASP A 73 -5.86 -11.57 3.32
N GLY A 74 -5.40 -10.43 3.84
CA GLY A 74 -4.44 -9.54 3.22
C GLY A 74 -3.05 -9.64 3.83
N PHE A 75 -2.10 -8.96 3.20
CA PHE A 75 -0.74 -8.76 3.70
C PHE A 75 -0.36 -7.28 3.54
N PHE A 76 0.54 -6.79 4.38
CA PHE A 76 1.11 -5.46 4.24
C PHE A 76 2.41 -5.53 3.42
N VAL A 77 2.54 -4.68 2.40
CA VAL A 77 3.82 -4.42 1.73
C VAL A 77 4.15 -2.97 1.96
N SER A 78 5.32 -2.71 2.52
CA SER A 78 5.82 -1.35 2.64
C SER A 78 6.01 -0.76 1.25
N ASN A 79 5.52 0.47 1.06
CA ASN A 79 5.90 1.23 -0.12
C ASN A 79 7.44 1.38 -0.14
N PRO A 80 8.06 1.33 -1.32
CA PRO A 80 9.48 1.58 -1.45
C PRO A 80 9.81 2.96 -0.88
N LYS A 81 11.00 3.09 -0.27
CA LYS A 81 11.44 4.37 0.30
C LYS A 81 11.54 5.39 -0.83
N SER A 82 10.67 6.40 -0.79
CA SER A 82 10.71 7.57 -1.66
C SER A 82 12.00 8.33 -1.40
N GLY A 83 13.06 8.04 -2.17
CA GLY A 83 14.36 8.63 -1.89
C GLY A 83 15.53 8.34 -2.83
N SER A 84 15.44 7.49 -3.85
CA SER A 84 16.57 7.35 -4.79
C SER A 84 16.31 7.84 -6.20
N ASP A 85 15.10 7.68 -6.75
CA ASP A 85 14.95 7.77 -8.20
C ASP A 85 13.66 8.44 -8.70
N SER A 86 13.16 9.46 -8.01
CA SER A 86 12.14 10.36 -8.60
C SER A 86 12.64 11.10 -9.86
N ALA A 87 13.93 10.93 -10.21
CA ALA A 87 14.57 11.39 -11.42
C ALA A 87 14.74 10.28 -12.48
N GLU A 88 14.40 9.03 -12.19
CA GLU A 88 14.43 7.95 -13.19
C GLU A 88 13.32 8.13 -14.21
N SER A 89 13.68 8.01 -15.49
CA SER A 89 12.72 8.05 -16.58
C SER A 89 11.66 6.94 -16.44
N LEU A 90 10.50 7.14 -17.08
CA LEU A 90 9.45 6.12 -17.27
C LEU A 90 10.04 4.77 -17.72
N PHE A 91 11.05 4.83 -18.59
CA PHE A 91 11.73 3.66 -19.13
C PHE A 91 12.51 2.89 -18.06
N ALA A 92 13.24 3.58 -17.18
CA ALA A 92 14.00 2.94 -16.10
C ALA A 92 13.07 2.20 -15.13
N HIS A 93 11.95 2.81 -14.75
CA HIS A 93 10.93 2.14 -13.92
C HIS A 93 10.34 0.90 -14.61
N THR A 94 10.10 0.98 -15.92
CA THR A 94 9.60 -0.15 -16.72
C THR A 94 10.63 -1.29 -16.77
N GLN A 95 11.90 -0.97 -17.01
CA GLN A 95 12.99 -1.95 -17.00
C GLN A 95 13.13 -2.61 -15.62
N ARG A 96 13.00 -1.83 -14.55
CA ARG A 96 13.04 -2.36 -13.19
C ARG A 96 11.90 -3.34 -12.93
N MET A 97 10.66 -2.99 -13.28
CA MET A 97 9.53 -3.94 -13.17
C MET A 97 9.77 -5.25 -13.92
N VAL A 98 10.36 -5.20 -15.11
CA VAL A 98 10.71 -6.40 -15.89
C VAL A 98 11.81 -7.21 -15.20
N ALA A 99 12.82 -6.55 -14.61
CA ALA A 99 13.88 -7.22 -13.87
C ALA A 99 13.32 -7.97 -12.64
N GLU A 100 12.56 -7.28 -11.77
CA GLU A 100 11.94 -7.89 -10.58
C GLU A 100 11.01 -9.06 -10.93
N PHE A 101 10.26 -8.94 -12.04
CA PHE A 101 9.43 -10.05 -12.52
C PHE A 101 10.28 -11.25 -12.97
N SER A 102 11.43 -10.99 -13.59
CA SER A 102 12.38 -12.04 -14.00
C SER A 102 12.99 -12.73 -12.78
N ASP A 103 13.34 -11.99 -11.74
CA ASP A 103 13.89 -12.50 -10.49
C ASP A 103 12.88 -13.40 -9.75
N LEU A 104 11.60 -12.99 -9.72
CA LEU A 104 10.51 -13.83 -9.22
C LEU A 104 10.37 -15.14 -10.01
N LEU A 105 10.38 -15.07 -11.35
CA LEU A 105 10.30 -16.28 -12.20
C LEU A 105 11.49 -17.22 -11.96
N GLN A 106 12.68 -16.65 -11.78
CA GLN A 106 13.88 -17.42 -11.46
C GLN A 106 13.75 -18.09 -10.09
N ALA A 107 13.25 -17.39 -9.06
CA ALA A 107 13.00 -17.97 -7.75
C ALA A 107 12.01 -19.12 -7.82
N VAL A 108 10.92 -18.98 -8.59
CA VAL A 108 9.95 -20.06 -8.80
C VAL A 108 10.59 -21.26 -9.53
N SER A 109 11.37 -21.03 -10.59
CA SER A 109 12.03 -22.12 -11.32
C SER A 109 12.97 -22.92 -10.42
N GLN A 110 13.84 -22.22 -9.69
CA GLN A 110 14.82 -22.85 -8.79
C GLN A 110 14.17 -23.63 -7.65
N SER A 111 12.98 -23.22 -7.21
CA SER A 111 12.25 -23.87 -6.12
C SER A 111 11.76 -25.27 -6.45
N TYR A 112 11.72 -25.67 -7.73
CA TYR A 112 11.28 -27.01 -8.16
C TYR A 112 12.40 -27.85 -8.80
N GLU A 113 13.58 -27.28 -9.04
CA GLU A 113 14.65 -27.92 -9.82
C GLU A 113 15.37 -29.05 -9.07
N GLN A 114 15.33 -29.08 -7.73
CA GLN A 114 16.14 -30.03 -6.92
C GLN A 114 15.39 -31.30 -6.50
N ASP A 115 14.12 -31.20 -6.10
CA ASP A 115 13.33 -32.31 -5.56
C ASP A 115 11.86 -32.33 -6.04
N GLY A 116 11.46 -31.34 -6.86
CA GLY A 116 10.09 -31.20 -7.36
C GLY A 116 9.08 -30.71 -6.31
N GLU A 117 9.52 -30.25 -5.13
CA GLU A 117 8.66 -29.77 -4.05
C GLU A 117 9.08 -28.36 -3.58
N VAL A 118 8.12 -27.47 -3.37
CA VAL A 118 8.41 -26.14 -2.78
C VAL A 118 8.45 -26.29 -1.28
N CYS A 119 9.64 -26.19 -0.68
CA CYS A 119 9.77 -26.22 0.76
C CYS A 119 9.43 -24.86 1.38
N GLN A 120 9.42 -24.77 2.72
CA GLN A 120 9.15 -23.50 3.39
C GLN A 120 10.20 -22.42 3.08
N ALA A 121 11.46 -22.79 2.84
CA ALA A 121 12.50 -21.82 2.49
C ALA A 121 12.24 -21.21 1.11
N ASP A 122 11.82 -22.04 0.15
CA ASP A 122 11.43 -21.61 -1.20
C ASP A 122 10.21 -20.70 -1.18
N ALA A 123 9.17 -21.09 -0.42
CA ALA A 123 7.99 -20.27 -0.24
C ALA A 123 8.31 -18.90 0.36
N ARG A 124 9.27 -18.82 1.28
CA ARG A 124 9.77 -17.55 1.83
C ARG A 124 10.53 -16.72 0.80
N ARG A 125 11.38 -17.36 -0.02
CA ARG A 125 12.10 -16.68 -1.11
C ARG A 125 11.11 -16.11 -2.13
N ILE A 126 10.19 -16.93 -2.64
CA ILE A 126 9.13 -16.50 -3.57
C ILE A 126 8.31 -15.35 -2.97
N ARG A 127 7.98 -15.42 -1.67
CA ARG A 127 7.28 -14.35 -0.96
C ARG A 127 8.06 -13.04 -0.99
N GLN A 128 9.36 -13.10 -0.73
CA GLN A 128 10.23 -11.93 -0.74
C GLN A 128 10.28 -11.28 -2.13
N GLU A 129 10.59 -12.05 -3.19
CA GLU A 129 10.65 -11.53 -4.57
C GLU A 129 9.29 -10.92 -5.00
N TRP A 130 8.19 -11.55 -4.59
CA TRP A 130 6.85 -11.02 -4.85
C TRP A 130 6.59 -9.69 -4.13
N GLU A 131 7.08 -9.53 -2.91
CA GLU A 131 6.98 -8.28 -2.14
C GLU A 131 7.82 -7.15 -2.75
N GLU A 132 9.02 -7.45 -3.25
CA GLU A 132 9.88 -6.51 -3.96
C GLU A 132 9.24 -6.04 -5.27
N LEU A 133 8.71 -6.96 -6.08
CA LEU A 133 7.98 -6.64 -7.32
C LEU A 133 6.77 -5.74 -7.06
N LYS A 134 5.93 -6.05 -6.04
CA LYS A 134 4.80 -5.19 -5.67
C LYS A 134 5.26 -3.80 -5.26
N GLY A 135 6.34 -3.70 -4.50
CA GLY A 135 6.92 -2.43 -4.09
C GLY A 135 7.33 -1.59 -5.30
N VAL A 136 8.06 -2.18 -6.25
CA VAL A 136 8.47 -1.48 -7.49
C VAL A 136 7.26 -1.05 -8.32
N GLY A 137 6.24 -1.90 -8.44
CA GLY A 137 4.98 -1.56 -9.11
C GLY A 137 4.27 -0.38 -8.45
N GLU A 138 4.17 -0.37 -7.11
CA GLU A 138 3.57 0.73 -6.35
C GLU A 138 4.34 2.04 -6.54
N SER A 139 5.67 1.99 -6.53
CA SER A 139 6.53 3.14 -6.83
C SER A 139 6.19 3.77 -8.18
N PHE A 140 6.01 2.94 -9.19
CA PHE A 140 5.67 3.39 -10.54
C PHE A 140 4.27 4.02 -10.60
N VAL A 141 3.28 3.42 -9.95
CA VAL A 141 1.91 3.96 -9.91
C VAL A 141 1.91 5.31 -9.18
N SER A 142 2.54 5.39 -8.01
CA SER A 142 2.70 6.65 -7.27
C SER A 142 3.38 7.73 -8.13
N GLY A 143 4.44 7.39 -8.88
CA GLY A 143 5.09 8.34 -9.78
C GLY A 143 4.20 8.80 -10.94
N CYS A 144 3.27 7.96 -11.41
CA CYS A 144 2.26 8.34 -12.39
C CYS A 144 1.23 9.32 -11.77
N GLU A 145 0.75 9.02 -10.56
CA GLU A 145 -0.21 9.85 -9.82
C GLU A 145 0.36 11.23 -9.48
N ASP A 146 1.65 11.30 -9.17
CA ASP A 146 2.40 12.53 -8.90
C ASP A 146 2.80 13.31 -10.16
N GLY A 147 2.57 12.74 -11.35
CA GLY A 147 2.90 13.38 -12.64
C GLY A 147 4.41 13.47 -12.93
N LEU A 148 5.24 12.61 -12.33
CA LEU A 148 6.70 12.64 -12.48
C LEU A 148 7.19 12.21 -13.87
N PHE A 149 6.38 11.43 -14.59
CA PHE A 149 6.73 10.90 -15.91
C PHE A 149 6.20 11.79 -17.03
N THR A 150 6.97 12.81 -17.43
CA THR A 150 6.67 13.57 -18.65
C THR A 150 7.28 12.89 -19.87
N ILE A 151 6.45 12.36 -20.77
CA ILE A 151 6.90 11.94 -22.11
C ILE A 151 7.18 13.23 -22.92
N PRO A 152 8.41 13.47 -23.40
CA PRO A 152 8.66 14.59 -24.30
C PRO A 152 7.76 14.45 -25.51
N LYS A 153 6.89 15.43 -25.77
CA LYS A 153 6.15 15.48 -27.03
C LYS A 153 7.17 15.54 -28.16
N ALA A 154 7.04 14.67 -29.15
CA ALA A 154 7.84 14.72 -30.37
C ALA A 154 7.82 16.16 -30.88
N SER A 155 8.99 16.77 -31.01
CA SER A 155 9.14 18.15 -31.46
C SER A 155 8.40 18.33 -32.78
N GLU A 156 7.57 19.38 -32.87
CA GLU A 156 6.83 19.84 -34.07
C GLU A 156 7.74 20.26 -35.25
N ASN A 157 8.96 19.75 -35.33
CA ASN A 157 9.94 20.07 -36.38
C ASN A 157 9.83 19.19 -37.63
N GLU A 158 9.04 18.10 -37.63
CA GLU A 158 8.83 17.27 -38.82
C GLU A 158 7.85 17.88 -39.85
N GLU A 159 7.03 18.87 -39.47
CA GLU A 159 6.12 19.55 -40.41
C GLU A 159 6.79 20.62 -41.28
N LYS A 160 8.00 21.07 -40.92
CA LYS A 160 8.77 22.04 -41.72
C LYS A 160 9.66 21.42 -42.79
N LEU A 161 10.03 20.13 -42.67
CA LEU A 161 10.87 19.46 -43.68
C LEU A 161 10.10 18.91 -44.89
N LYS A 162 8.76 18.91 -44.86
CA LYS A 162 7.91 18.52 -46.01
C LYS A 162 7.48 19.70 -46.90
N LYS A 163 8.01 20.91 -46.65
CA LYS A 163 7.66 22.14 -47.38
C LYS A 163 8.85 22.86 -48.04
N ILE A 164 10.00 22.20 -48.17
CA ILE A 164 11.15 22.67 -48.98
C ILE A 164 11.43 21.58 -50.01
#